data_AF-A0A3T0KUQ2-F1
#
_entry.id   AF-A0A3T0KUQ2-F1
#
_cell.length_a   1.000
_cell.length_b   1.000
_cell.length_c   1.000
_cell.angle_alpha   90.00
_cell.angle_beta   90.00
_cell.angle_gamma   90.00
#
_symmetry.space_group_name_H-M   'P 1'
#
loop_
_entity.id
_entity.type
_entity.pdbx_description
1 polymer ?
#
loop_
_entity_poly.entity_id
_entity_poly.type
_entity_poly.pdbx_seq_one_letter_code
_entity_poly.pdbx_strand_id
1 'polypeptide(L)'
;MSLAYYYQLLGEKQHQLQRLQTCNSQLQECQQEFIYYERTITKPELSRETWQGMLAAKFDTIRMEGMLARYRDMENQQFSAAFTVLSDKMQIIENEISAIKQIIATLEAELAAERTKSK
;
A
#
# COMPACT_ATOMS: atom_id res chain seq x y z
N MET A 1 11.71 30.64 9.30
CA MET A 1 12.27 29.27 9.37
C MET A 1 13.52 29.22 8.51
N SER A 2 14.56 28.47 8.88
CA SER A 2 15.83 28.48 8.12
C SER A 2 15.78 27.56 6.90
N LEU A 3 16.62 27.84 5.90
CA LEU A 3 16.79 26.95 4.73
C LEU A 3 17.16 25.52 5.14
N ALA A 4 18.01 25.38 6.17
CA ALA A 4 18.40 24.08 6.73
C ALA A 4 17.21 23.27 7.27
N TYR A 5 16.21 23.94 7.87
CA TYR A 5 14.98 23.28 8.34
C TYR A 5 14.21 22.65 7.18
N TYR A 6 14.03 23.36 6.07
CA TYR A 6 13.31 22.82 4.91
C TYR A 6 14.05 21.66 4.24
N TYR A 7 15.38 21.67 4.23
CA TYR A 7 16.19 20.54 3.77
C TYR A 7 16.03 19.31 4.66
N GLN A 8 15.99 19.47 5.99
CA GLN A 8 15.70 18.35 6.90
C GLN A 8 14.29 17.82 6.69
N LEU A 9 13.29 18.70 6.59
CA LEU A 9 11.90 18.33 6.37
C LEU A 9 11.71 17.59 5.04
N LEU A 10 12.41 18.04 3.98
CA LEU A 10 12.42 17.36 2.69
C LEU A 10 12.95 15.93 2.81
N GLY A 11 14.09 15.75 3.49
CA GLY A 11 14.68 14.43 3.71
C GLY A 11 13.76 13.50 4.51
N GLU A 12 13.10 14.01 5.54
CA GLU A 12 12.14 13.24 6.32
C GLU A 12 10.95 12.77 5.46
N LYS A 13 10.37 13.68 4.66
CA LYS A 13 9.23 13.35 3.79
C LYS A 13 9.61 12.35 2.70
N GLN A 14 10.78 12.48 2.10
CA GLN A 14 11.30 11.50 1.14
C GLN A 14 11.49 10.11 1.76
N HIS A 15 12.01 10.05 2.99
CA HIS A 15 12.15 8.79 3.72
C HIS A 15 10.78 8.17 4.07
N GLN A 16 9.80 8.99 4.48
CA GLN A 16 8.43 8.54 4.72
C GLN A 16 7.79 7.96 3.44
N LEU A 17 7.97 8.63 2.29
CA LEU A 17 7.50 8.14 0.99
C LEU A 17 8.12 6.80 0.63
N GLN A 18 9.46 6.67 0.76
CA GLN A 18 10.15 5.42 0.49
C GLN A 18 9.62 4.27 1.37
N ARG A 19 9.37 4.53 2.65
CA ARG A 19 8.79 3.53 3.56
C ARG A 19 7.40 3.08 3.13
N LEU A 20 6.55 4.02 2.67
CA LEU A 20 5.22 3.68 2.16
C LEU A 20 5.30 2.86 0.87
N GLN A 21 6.22 3.20 -0.03
CA GLN A 21 6.45 2.43 -1.27
C GLN A 21 6.91 1.00 -0.95
N THR A 22 7.86 0.82 -0.03
CA THR A 22 8.28 -0.51 0.43
C THR A 22 7.13 -1.31 1.02
N CYS A 23 6.32 -0.67 1.88
CA CYS A 23 5.15 -1.30 2.49
C CYS A 23 4.12 -1.71 1.42
N ASN A 24 3.90 -0.89 0.41
CA ASN A 24 3.00 -1.19 -0.69
C ASN A 24 3.48 -2.42 -1.48
N SER A 25 4.77 -2.51 -1.80
CA SER A 25 5.34 -3.68 -2.49
C SER A 25 5.20 -4.96 -1.67
N GLN A 26 5.51 -4.91 -0.36
CA GLN A 26 5.34 -6.06 0.53
C GLN A 26 3.87 -6.50 0.62
N LEU A 27 2.94 -5.55 0.65
CA LEU A 27 1.51 -5.86 0.68
C LEU A 27 1.03 -6.48 -0.64
N GLN A 28 1.58 -6.06 -1.78
CA GLN A 28 1.32 -6.67 -3.09
C GLN A 28 1.80 -8.13 -3.15
N GLU A 29 2.99 -8.42 -2.60
CA GLU A 29 3.48 -9.79 -2.47
C GLU A 29 2.52 -10.64 -1.63
N CYS A 30 2.10 -10.15 -0.46
CA CYS A 30 1.11 -10.83 0.38
C CYS A 30 -0.21 -11.08 -0.36
N GLN A 31 -0.70 -10.10 -1.14
CA GLN A 31 -1.92 -10.28 -1.93
C GLN A 31 -1.76 -11.40 -2.97
N GLN A 32 -0.63 -11.43 -3.68
CA GLN A 32 -0.35 -12.46 -4.69
C GLN A 32 -0.28 -13.86 -4.07
N GLU A 33 0.39 -14.00 -2.92
CA GLU A 33 0.42 -15.26 -2.17
C GLU A 33 -1.00 -15.68 -1.77
N PHE A 34 -1.81 -14.73 -1.30
CA PHE A 34 -3.16 -15.01 -0.86
C PHE A 34 -4.07 -15.50 -2.01
N ILE A 35 -3.99 -14.86 -3.19
CA ILE A 35 -4.66 -15.29 -4.42
C ILE A 35 -4.20 -16.68 -4.84
N TYR A 36 -2.91 -16.97 -4.70
CA TYR A 36 -2.37 -18.30 -4.99
C TYR A 36 -2.97 -19.35 -4.05
N TYR A 37 -3.02 -19.10 -2.74
CA TYR A 37 -3.59 -20.02 -1.77
C TYR A 37 -5.10 -20.20 -1.91
N GLU A 38 -5.86 -19.17 -2.29
CA GLU A 38 -7.30 -19.31 -2.59
C GLU A 38 -7.56 -20.42 -3.62
N ARG A 39 -6.74 -20.46 -4.68
CA ARG A 39 -6.83 -21.48 -5.74
C ARG A 39 -6.54 -22.89 -5.24
N THR A 40 -5.80 -23.04 -4.15
CA THR A 40 -5.53 -24.34 -3.54
C THR A 40 -6.70 -24.85 -2.70
N ILE A 41 -7.52 -23.96 -2.11
CA ILE A 41 -8.69 -24.35 -1.30
C ILE A 41 -9.75 -25.06 -2.15
N THR A 42 -9.81 -24.71 -3.43
CA THR A 42 -10.75 -25.33 -4.37
C THR A 42 -10.24 -26.66 -4.95
N LYS A 43 -9.00 -27.08 -4.63
CA LYS A 43 -8.36 -28.28 -5.18
C LYS A 43 -7.96 -29.30 -4.10
N PRO A 44 -8.08 -30.61 -4.36
CA PRO A 44 -8.74 -31.23 -5.52
C PRO A 44 -10.26 -30.96 -5.50
N GLU A 45 -10.89 -31.04 -6.67
CA GLU A 45 -12.33 -30.90 -6.78
C GLU A 45 -13.02 -32.12 -6.15
N LEU A 46 -13.76 -31.88 -5.06
CA LEU A 46 -14.58 -32.91 -4.42
C LEU A 46 -15.93 -32.93 -5.11
N SER A 47 -16.16 -33.94 -5.93
CA SER A 47 -17.42 -34.13 -6.64
C SER A 47 -18.36 -35.02 -5.83
N ARG A 48 -19.67 -34.92 -6.06
CA ARG A 48 -20.65 -35.84 -5.46
C ARG A 48 -20.41 -37.31 -5.85
N GLU A 49 -19.69 -37.54 -6.94
CA GLU A 49 -19.37 -38.88 -7.46
C GLU A 49 -18.21 -39.52 -6.67
N THR A 50 -17.32 -38.72 -6.08
CA THR A 50 -16.15 -39.18 -5.31
C THR A 50 -16.24 -38.89 -3.81
N TRP A 51 -17.18 -38.05 -3.37
CA TRP A 51 -17.32 -37.59 -1.99
C TRP A 51 -18.79 -37.30 -1.65
N GLN A 52 -19.43 -38.14 -0.82
CA GLN A 52 -20.87 -38.05 -0.53
C GLN A 52 -21.22 -38.38 0.94
N GLY A 53 -22.38 -37.92 1.38
CA GLY A 53 -22.90 -38.11 2.75
C GLY A 53 -22.86 -36.85 3.62
N MET A 54 -23.36 -36.95 4.85
CA MET A 54 -23.52 -35.79 5.73
C MET A 54 -22.19 -35.11 6.10
N LEU A 55 -21.13 -35.89 6.31
CA LEU A 55 -19.79 -35.36 6.61
C LEU A 55 -19.17 -34.66 5.40
N ALA A 56 -19.40 -35.20 4.19
CA ALA A 56 -18.97 -34.59 2.94
C ALA A 56 -19.64 -33.23 2.72
N ALA A 57 -20.96 -33.16 2.91
CA ALA A 57 -21.71 -31.91 2.81
C ALA A 57 -21.22 -30.87 3.85
N LYS A 58 -21.01 -31.27 5.10
CA LYS A 58 -20.48 -30.36 6.14
C LYS A 58 -19.09 -29.84 5.80
N PHE A 59 -18.22 -30.71 5.26
CA PHE A 59 -16.89 -30.31 4.82
C PHE A 59 -16.95 -29.28 3.69
N ASP A 60 -17.77 -29.51 2.67
CA ASP A 60 -17.92 -28.56 1.56
C ASP A 60 -18.50 -27.21 2.01
N THR A 61 -19.47 -27.21 2.94
CA THR A 61 -19.97 -25.96 3.54
C THR A 61 -18.83 -25.19 4.21
N ILE A 62 -18.02 -25.84 5.06
CA ILE A 62 -16.87 -25.18 5.73
C ILE A 62 -15.88 -24.63 4.70
N ARG A 63 -15.59 -25.41 3.65
CA ARG A 63 -14.61 -25.06 2.62
C ARG A 63 -15.08 -23.91 1.73
N MET A 64 -16.31 -23.97 1.23
CA MET A 64 -16.83 -23.05 0.22
C MET A 64 -17.49 -21.81 0.84
N GLU A 65 -18.31 -21.99 1.88
CA GLU A 65 -19.03 -20.88 2.52
C GLU A 65 -18.21 -20.26 3.67
N GLY A 66 -17.33 -21.04 4.29
CA GLY A 66 -16.42 -20.56 5.33
C GLY A 66 -15.12 -20.01 4.75
N MET A 67 -14.21 -20.90 4.33
CA MET A 67 -12.85 -20.52 3.95
C MET A 67 -12.82 -19.66 2.68
N LEU A 68 -13.40 -20.14 1.58
CA LEU A 68 -13.36 -19.41 0.30
C LEU A 68 -14.02 -18.03 0.40
N ALA A 69 -15.13 -17.90 1.14
CA ALA A 69 -15.78 -16.61 1.37
C ALA A 69 -14.86 -15.62 2.10
N ARG A 70 -14.11 -16.07 3.12
CA ARG A 70 -13.13 -15.25 3.83
C ARG A 70 -11.98 -14.81 2.93
N TYR A 71 -11.53 -15.69 2.04
CA TYR A 71 -10.50 -15.34 1.08
C TYR A 71 -10.97 -14.23 0.14
N ARG A 72 -12.17 -14.38 -0.43
CA ARG A 72 -12.77 -13.37 -1.31
C ARG A 72 -13.02 -12.04 -0.61
N ASP A 73 -13.46 -12.06 0.64
CA ASP A 73 -13.67 -10.84 1.43
C ASP A 73 -12.35 -10.08 1.64
N MET A 74 -11.29 -10.80 2.01
CA MET A 74 -9.97 -10.23 2.23
C MET A 74 -9.36 -9.68 0.93
N GLU A 75 -9.45 -10.41 -0.18
CA GLU A 75 -9.00 -9.97 -1.50
C GLU A 75 -9.73 -8.72 -2.00
N ASN A 76 -11.07 -8.74 -1.98
CA ASN A 76 -11.87 -7.71 -2.63
C ASN A 76 -12.08 -6.46 -1.77
N GLN A 77 -12.10 -6.59 -0.44
CA GLN A 77 -12.40 -5.46 0.45
C GLN A 77 -11.16 -4.98 1.18
N GLN A 78 -10.47 -5.86 1.90
CA GLN A 78 -9.43 -5.45 2.84
C GLN A 78 -8.16 -4.99 2.13
N PHE A 79 -7.67 -5.76 1.15
CA PHE A 79 -6.53 -5.35 0.34
C PHE A 79 -6.85 -4.09 -0.46
N SER A 80 -8.01 -4.02 -1.13
CA SER A 80 -8.41 -2.83 -1.87
C SER A 80 -8.45 -1.58 -0.99
N ALA A 81 -9.05 -1.65 0.20
CA ALA A 81 -9.09 -0.52 1.12
C ALA A 81 -7.70 -0.09 1.59
N ALA A 82 -6.83 -1.06 1.91
CA ALA A 82 -5.45 -0.78 2.32
C ALA A 82 -4.64 -0.11 1.21
N PHE A 83 -4.74 -0.60 -0.03
CA PHE A 83 -4.06 0.00 -1.18
C PHE A 83 -4.55 1.41 -1.48
N THR A 84 -5.85 1.67 -1.40
CA THR A 84 -6.40 3.03 -1.54
C THR A 84 -5.81 3.98 -0.50
N VAL A 85 -5.83 3.60 0.78
CA VAL A 85 -5.27 4.42 1.86
C VAL A 85 -3.78 4.68 1.69
N LEU A 86 -3.01 3.66 1.26
CA LEU A 86 -1.58 3.82 0.97
C LEU A 86 -1.36 4.78 -0.21
N SER A 87 -2.11 4.62 -1.29
CA SER A 87 -2.02 5.48 -2.47
C SER A 87 -2.33 6.93 -2.15
N ASP A 88 -3.41 7.19 -1.40
CA ASP A 88 -3.80 8.53 -0.99
C ASP A 88 -2.71 9.20 -0.14
N LYS A 89 -2.13 8.45 0.82
CA LYS A 89 -1.05 8.96 1.66
C LYS A 89 0.23 9.23 0.88
N MET A 90 0.59 8.37 -0.08
CA MET A 90 1.73 8.60 -0.96
C MET A 90 1.53 9.88 -1.77
N GLN A 91 0.36 10.07 -2.36
CA GLN A 91 0.03 11.28 -3.13
C GLN A 91 0.11 12.56 -2.28
N ILE A 92 -0.38 12.51 -1.04
CA ILE A 92 -0.28 13.64 -0.10
C ILE A 92 1.19 13.99 0.15
N ILE A 93 2.03 12.99 0.48
CA ILE A 93 3.45 13.23 0.77
C ILE A 93 4.20 13.73 -0.46
N GLU A 94 3.88 13.24 -1.65
CA GLU A 94 4.47 13.74 -2.91
C GLU A 94 4.14 15.21 -3.14
N ASN A 95 2.89 15.62 -2.88
CA ASN A 95 2.47 17.01 -2.97
C ASN A 95 3.20 17.88 -1.93
N GLU A 96 3.35 17.40 -0.69
CA GLU A 96 4.12 18.08 0.35
C GLU A 96 5.59 18.24 -0.04
N ILE A 97 6.22 17.19 -0.59
CA ILE A 97 7.60 17.23 -1.10
C ILE A 97 7.73 18.29 -2.19
N SER A 98 6.78 18.36 -3.13
CA SER A 98 6.78 19.37 -4.19
C SER A 98 6.69 20.79 -3.63
N ALA A 99 5.79 21.01 -2.66
CA ALA A 99 5.65 22.31 -1.99
C ALA A 99 6.93 22.71 -1.25
N ILE A 100 7.57 21.78 -0.51
CA ILE A 100 8.83 22.04 0.20
C ILE A 100 9.94 22.41 -0.79
N LYS A 101 10.05 21.72 -1.93
CA LYS A 101 11.03 22.05 -2.96
C LYS A 101 10.84 23.46 -3.54
N GLN A 102 9.60 23.88 -3.75
CA GLN A 102 9.30 25.24 -4.19
C GLN A 102 9.74 26.28 -3.16
N ILE A 103 9.45 26.04 -1.86
CA ILE A 103 9.87 26.93 -0.77
C ILE A 103 11.41 27.02 -0.68
N ILE A 104 12.12 25.90 -0.83
CA ILE A 104 13.59 25.90 -0.87
C ILE A 104 14.09 26.79 -2.03
N ALA A 105 13.54 26.61 -3.23
CA ALA A 105 13.95 27.38 -4.40
C ALA A 105 13.71 28.90 -4.22
N THR A 106 12.59 29.30 -3.61
CA THR A 106 12.32 30.73 -3.34
C THR A 106 13.31 31.30 -2.33
N LEU A 107 13.59 30.57 -1.24
CA LEU A 107 14.54 31.02 -0.22
C LEU A 107 15.98 31.12 -0.75
N GLU A 108 16.37 30.20 -1.64
CA GLU A 108 17.69 30.25 -2.29
C GLU A 108 17.83 31.46 -3.22
N ALA A 109 16.77 31.77 -3.98
CA ALA A 109 16.74 32.94 -4.85
C ALA A 109 16.82 34.26 -4.05
N GLU A 110 16.10 34.35 -2.92
CA GLU A 110 16.16 35.50 -2.01
C GLU A 110 17.57 35.69 -1.43
N LEU A 111 18.19 34.62 -0.93
CA LEU A 111 19.56 34.66 -0.40
C LEU A 111 20.59 35.05 -1.47
N ALA A 112 20.42 34.59 -2.70
CA ALA A 112 21.27 34.98 -3.81
C ALA A 112 21.12 36.48 -4.14
N ALA A 113 19.89 36.99 -4.17
CA ALA A 113 19.61 38.40 -4.43
C ALA A 113 20.18 39.32 -3.33
N GLU A 114 20.07 38.96 -2.06
CA GLU A 114 20.68 39.71 -0.95
C GLU A 114 22.21 39.78 -1.06
N ARG A 115 22.86 38.66 -1.43
CA ARG A 115 24.32 38.63 -1.65
C ARG A 115 24.76 39.52 -2.80
N THR A 116 23.94 39.67 -3.84
CA THR A 116 24.24 40.58 -4.96
C THR A 116 24.03 42.05 -4.61
N LYS A 117 23.10 42.38 -3.70
CA LYS A 117 22.83 43.76 -3.25
C LYS A 117 23.85 44.26 -2.22
N SER A 118 24.51 43.37 -1.49
CA SER A 118 25.52 43.70 -0.47
C SER A 118 26.94 43.83 -1.03
N LYS A 119 27.13 43.70 -2.35
CA LYS A 119 28.39 43.97 -3.07
C LYS A 119 28.28 45.27 -3.85
#